data_AF-A0A973YN36-F1
#
_entry.id   AF-A0A973YN36-F1
#
_cell.length_a   1.000
_cell.length_b   1.000
_cell.length_c   1.000
_cell.angle_alpha   90.00
_cell.angle_beta   90.00
_cell.angle_gamma   90.00
#
_symmetry.space_group_name_H-M   'P 1'
#
loop_
_entity.id
_entity.type
_entity.pdbx_description
1 polymer ?
#
loop_
_entity_poly.entity_id
_entity_poly.type
_entity_poly.pdbx_seq_one_letter_code
_entity_poly.pdbx_strand_id
1 'polypeptide(L)'
;MIAPALALGALALSVSPALAADGTNYQANLAAINGSNASGSVMITVNGDQATVTEKVSGLAAEFNGAPYPHVQHIHIGAKGTCPDMSADTSKDGVISTTEGAPFYGGIGTTLSTSGDTSPAAGTDLKVAGMGASYTYNRTFTLDAKT
;
A
#
# COMPACT_ATOMS: atom_id res chain seq x y z
N MET A 1 -62.91 44.22 9.72
CA MET A 1 -62.39 42.87 9.95
C MET A 1 -60.90 42.90 9.69
N ILE A 2 -60.08 42.67 10.71
CA ILE A 2 -58.61 42.72 10.62
C ILE A 2 -58.15 41.29 10.30
N ALA A 3 -57.59 41.07 9.12
CA ALA A 3 -57.05 39.77 8.71
C ALA A 3 -55.60 39.64 9.26
N PRO A 4 -55.24 38.53 9.93
CA PRO A 4 -53.85 38.29 10.33
C PRO A 4 -53.05 37.76 9.13
N ALA A 5 -51.92 38.40 8.86
CA ALA A 5 -50.92 37.89 7.93
C ALA A 5 -50.25 36.64 8.53
N LEU A 6 -50.46 35.47 7.90
CA LEU A 6 -49.68 34.27 8.19
C LEU A 6 -48.30 34.40 7.53
N ALA A 7 -47.27 34.59 8.35
CA ALA A 7 -45.89 34.61 7.92
C ALA A 7 -45.42 33.19 7.55
N LEU A 8 -44.94 33.02 6.31
CA LEU A 8 -44.29 31.82 5.80
C LEU A 8 -42.86 31.75 6.38
N GLY A 9 -42.63 30.91 7.38
CA GLY A 9 -41.29 30.57 7.86
C GLY A 9 -40.67 29.49 6.99
N ALA A 10 -39.88 29.87 5.99
CA ALA A 10 -39.06 28.92 5.23
C ALA A 10 -37.84 28.52 6.08
N LEU A 11 -37.82 27.27 6.55
CA LEU A 11 -36.58 26.64 7.05
C LEU A 11 -35.61 26.50 5.87
N ALA A 12 -34.59 27.36 5.81
CA ALA A 12 -33.44 27.14 4.95
C ALA A 12 -32.61 26.01 5.58
N LEU A 13 -32.76 24.78 5.08
CA LEU A 13 -31.76 23.74 5.31
C LEU A 13 -30.48 24.19 4.59
N SER A 14 -29.48 24.61 5.36
CA SER A 14 -28.12 24.79 4.88
C SER A 14 -27.57 23.42 4.48
N VAL A 15 -27.72 23.05 3.21
CA VAL A 15 -27.03 21.91 2.62
C VAL A 15 -25.57 22.34 2.47
N SER A 16 -24.77 22.09 3.50
CA SER A 16 -23.32 22.17 3.37
C SER A 16 -22.90 21.17 2.29
N PRO A 17 -22.18 21.60 1.24
CA PRO A 17 -21.64 20.66 0.27
C PRO A 17 -20.74 19.68 1.03
N ALA A 18 -20.94 18.38 0.81
CA ALA A 18 -19.95 17.39 1.21
C ALA A 18 -18.69 17.68 0.40
N LEU A 19 -17.61 18.15 1.03
CA LEU A 19 -16.30 18.18 0.39
C LEU A 19 -15.90 16.73 0.15
N ALA A 20 -15.89 16.31 -1.12
CA ALA A 20 -15.20 15.10 -1.51
C ALA A 20 -13.71 15.29 -1.16
N ALA A 21 -13.15 14.37 -0.38
CA ALA A 21 -11.70 14.34 -0.15
C ALA A 21 -11.03 14.10 -1.51
N ASP A 22 -10.25 15.06 -1.98
CA ASP A 22 -9.53 15.01 -3.25
C ASP A 22 -8.32 14.09 -3.09
N GLY A 23 -8.59 12.78 -3.14
CA GLY A 23 -7.60 11.72 -2.94
C GLY A 23 -7.06 11.18 -4.24
N THR A 24 -5.73 11.02 -4.33
CA THR A 24 -5.12 10.31 -5.45
C THR A 24 -5.21 8.81 -5.21
N ASN A 25 -5.72 8.07 -6.19
CA ASN A 25 -5.92 6.63 -6.09
C ASN A 25 -4.98 5.90 -7.06
N TYR A 26 -4.27 4.89 -6.54
CA TYR A 26 -3.44 3.98 -7.29
C TYR A 26 -3.95 2.56 -7.12
N GLN A 27 -3.86 1.75 -8.17
CA GLN A 27 -4.23 0.34 -8.14
C GLN A 27 -3.22 -0.48 -8.94
N ALA A 28 -2.90 -1.66 -8.44
CA ALA A 28 -2.18 -2.67 -9.21
C ALA A 28 -2.74 -4.07 -8.95
N ASN A 29 -2.71 -4.90 -9.99
CA ASN A 29 -2.89 -6.34 -9.86
C ASN A 29 -1.51 -6.99 -9.89
N LEU A 30 -1.26 -7.85 -8.91
CA LEU A 30 0.00 -8.58 -8.75
C LEU A 30 -0.15 -9.95 -9.39
N ALA A 31 0.73 -10.25 -10.34
CA ALA A 31 0.81 -11.55 -11.00
C ALA A 31 2.04 -12.32 -10.53
N ALA A 32 1.95 -13.64 -10.55
CA ALA A 32 3.03 -14.51 -10.17
C ALA A 32 4.24 -14.30 -11.10
N ILE A 33 5.41 -14.11 -10.48
CA ILE A 33 6.71 -14.14 -11.15
C ILE A 33 7.49 -15.37 -10.70
N ASN A 34 8.36 -15.89 -11.56
CA ASN A 34 9.32 -16.95 -11.24
C ASN A 34 8.69 -18.20 -10.58
N GLY A 35 7.47 -18.58 -10.99
CA GLY A 35 6.78 -19.76 -10.46
C GLY A 35 6.33 -19.64 -9.00
N SER A 36 6.30 -18.43 -8.43
CA SER A 36 5.91 -18.20 -7.02
C SER A 36 4.48 -18.61 -6.68
N ASN A 37 3.58 -18.72 -7.66
CA ASN A 37 2.12 -18.83 -7.48
C ASN A 37 1.45 -17.66 -6.74
N ALA A 38 2.24 -16.67 -6.30
CA ALA A 38 1.79 -15.49 -5.59
C ALA A 38 0.96 -14.59 -6.51
N SER A 39 -0.17 -14.10 -6.02
CA SER A 39 -1.00 -13.13 -6.73
C SER A 39 -1.77 -12.26 -5.75
N GLY A 40 -2.29 -11.14 -6.24
CA GLY A 40 -3.07 -10.24 -5.39
C GLY A 40 -3.50 -8.97 -6.08
N SER A 41 -4.08 -8.08 -5.29
CA SER A 41 -4.40 -6.72 -5.69
C SER A 41 -4.05 -5.75 -4.57
N VAL A 42 -3.60 -4.56 -4.96
CA VAL A 42 -3.30 -3.46 -4.05
C VAL A 42 -4.02 -2.20 -4.53
N MET A 43 -4.60 -1.47 -3.59
CA MET A 43 -5.14 -0.13 -3.77
C MET A 43 -4.51 0.80 -2.74
N ILE A 44 -4.09 1.98 -3.19
CA ILE A 44 -3.50 3.02 -2.36
C ILE A 44 -4.27 4.30 -2.61
N THR A 45 -4.84 4.87 -1.55
CA THR A 45 -5.46 6.19 -1.59
C THR A 45 -4.61 7.15 -0.78
N VAL A 46 -4.12 8.22 -1.42
CA VAL A 46 -3.32 9.27 -0.78
C VAL A 46 -4.15 10.54 -0.64
N ASN A 47 -4.29 11.03 0.59
CA ASN A 47 -4.99 12.25 0.96
C ASN A 47 -4.04 13.14 1.78
N GLY A 48 -3.44 14.16 1.17
CA GLY A 48 -2.38 14.93 1.82
C GLY A 48 -1.16 14.03 2.11
N ASP A 49 -0.75 13.96 3.36
CA ASP A 49 0.33 13.09 3.85
C ASP A 49 -0.18 11.73 4.35
N GLN A 50 -1.47 11.43 4.23
CA GLN A 50 -2.05 10.16 4.68
C GLN A 50 -2.20 9.18 3.51
N ALA A 51 -1.62 8.00 3.63
CA ALA A 51 -1.84 6.89 2.71
C ALA A 51 -2.69 5.81 3.38
N THR A 52 -3.78 5.41 2.72
CA THR A 52 -4.55 4.22 3.05
C THR A 52 -4.22 3.15 2.02
N VAL A 53 -3.62 2.05 2.49
CA VAL A 53 -3.26 0.91 1.64
C VAL A 53 -4.18 -0.25 1.97
N THR A 54 -4.86 -0.78 0.96
CA THR A 54 -5.62 -2.03 1.02
C THR A 54 -4.99 -3.03 0.07
N GLU A 55 -4.64 -4.20 0.58
CA GLU A 55 -4.06 -5.28 -0.21
C GLU A 55 -4.73 -6.59 0.11
N LYS A 56 -4.92 -7.44 -0.90
CA LYS A 56 -5.30 -8.83 -0.72
C LYS A 56 -4.38 -9.71 -1.55
N VAL A 57 -3.72 -10.65 -0.91
CA VAL A 57 -2.77 -11.57 -1.54
C VAL A 57 -3.07 -13.02 -1.21
N SER A 58 -2.68 -13.92 -2.11
CA SER A 58 -2.79 -15.36 -1.96
C SER A 58 -1.74 -16.09 -2.79
N GLY A 59 -1.62 -17.40 -2.57
CA GLY A 59 -0.64 -18.24 -3.26
C GLY A 59 0.79 -18.00 -2.78
N LEU A 60 0.94 -17.36 -1.62
CA LEU A 60 2.24 -17.11 -1.01
C LEU A 60 2.80 -18.38 -0.35
N ALA A 61 4.10 -18.38 -0.03
CA ALA A 61 4.67 -19.39 0.84
C ALA A 61 3.89 -19.45 2.16
N ALA A 62 3.43 -20.66 2.53
CA ALA A 62 2.53 -20.83 3.66
C ALA A 62 3.27 -20.86 4.99
N GLU A 63 4.37 -21.62 5.07
CA GLU A 63 5.07 -21.90 6.32
C GLU A 63 6.58 -21.84 6.15
N PHE A 64 7.26 -21.47 7.22
CA PHE A 64 8.70 -21.60 7.42
C PHE A 64 8.95 -22.15 8.82
N ASN A 65 9.70 -23.25 8.92
CA ASN A 65 10.01 -23.89 10.21
C ASN A 65 8.77 -24.20 11.08
N GLY A 66 7.66 -24.62 10.45
CA GLY A 66 6.42 -24.98 11.16
C GLY A 66 5.61 -23.79 11.71
N ALA A 67 5.97 -22.56 11.31
CA ALA A 67 5.21 -21.35 11.60
C ALA A 67 4.78 -20.68 10.29
N PRO A 68 3.72 -19.84 10.29
CA PRO A 68 3.34 -19.06 9.12
C PRO A 68 4.52 -18.27 8.56
N TYR A 69 4.72 -18.33 7.24
CA TYR A 69 5.82 -17.62 6.58
C TYR A 69 5.58 -16.10 6.65
N PRO A 70 6.56 -15.30 7.11
CA PRO A 70 6.45 -13.84 7.14
C PRO A 70 6.77 -13.21 5.77
N HIS A 71 5.91 -12.31 5.30
CA HIS A 71 6.04 -11.56 4.06
C HIS A 71 6.19 -10.07 4.36
N VAL A 72 7.43 -9.59 4.44
CA VAL A 72 7.72 -8.15 4.60
C VAL A 72 7.48 -7.43 3.28
N GLN A 73 6.88 -6.24 3.35
CA GLN A 73 6.42 -5.50 2.17
C GLN A 73 6.70 -4.01 2.32
N HIS A 74 7.07 -3.39 1.19
CA HIS A 74 7.53 -2.00 1.17
C HIS A 74 7.10 -1.28 -0.10
N ILE A 75 6.88 0.02 0.02
CA ILE A 75 6.86 0.96 -1.09
C ILE A 75 8.30 1.44 -1.32
N HIS A 76 8.81 1.27 -2.54
CA HIS A 76 10.14 1.72 -2.91
C HIS A 76 10.09 3.07 -3.66
N ILE A 77 11.16 3.86 -3.50
CA ILE A 77 11.32 5.21 -4.06
C ILE A 77 12.75 5.44 -4.59
N GLY A 78 12.91 6.49 -5.40
CA GLY A 78 14.24 7.00 -5.79
C GLY A 78 14.96 6.23 -6.90
N ALA A 79 14.22 5.49 -7.74
CA ALA A 79 14.76 4.81 -8.92
C ALA A 79 13.75 4.79 -10.07
N LYS A 80 13.88 3.82 -11.00
CA LYS A 80 13.06 3.72 -12.21
C LYS A 80 11.61 3.30 -11.94
N GLY A 81 11.33 2.68 -10.79
CA GLY A 81 10.00 2.19 -10.44
C GLY A 81 9.57 1.00 -11.31
N THR A 82 10.52 0.19 -11.78
CA THR A 82 10.25 -0.95 -12.67
C THR A 82 10.82 -2.23 -12.08
N CYS A 83 10.25 -3.38 -12.42
CA CYS A 83 10.90 -4.66 -12.16
C CYS A 83 12.21 -4.74 -12.96
N PRO A 84 13.31 -5.26 -12.38
CA PRO A 84 14.53 -5.52 -13.13
C PRO A 84 14.31 -6.68 -14.12
N ASP A 85 15.00 -6.60 -15.27
CA ASP A 85 15.12 -7.72 -16.19
C ASP A 85 16.45 -8.46 -16.00
N MET A 86 16.64 -9.60 -16.67
CA MET A 86 17.85 -10.43 -16.50
C MET A 86 19.16 -9.75 -16.90
N SER A 87 19.15 -8.57 -17.54
CA SER A 87 20.37 -7.78 -17.71
C SER A 87 20.94 -7.24 -16.39
N ALA A 88 20.13 -7.24 -15.31
CA ALA A 88 20.55 -6.88 -13.97
C ALA A 88 21.37 -7.96 -13.26
N ASP A 89 21.36 -9.22 -13.73
CA ASP A 89 22.18 -10.32 -13.19
C ASP A 89 23.65 -10.12 -13.60
N THR A 90 24.33 -9.26 -12.83
CA THR A 90 25.74 -8.93 -13.00
C THR A 90 26.65 -10.03 -12.48
N SER A 91 26.21 -10.80 -11.47
CA SER A 91 26.92 -11.99 -10.97
C SER A 91 26.88 -13.17 -11.93
N LYS A 92 25.91 -13.22 -12.84
CA LYS A 92 25.65 -14.30 -13.79
C LYS A 92 25.36 -15.64 -13.11
N ASP A 93 24.69 -15.61 -11.97
CA ASP A 93 24.28 -16.81 -11.24
C ASP A 93 22.86 -17.29 -11.60
N GLY A 94 22.19 -16.55 -12.51
CA GLY A 94 20.87 -16.88 -13.02
C GLY A 94 19.73 -16.30 -12.18
N VAL A 95 20.00 -15.50 -11.16
CA VAL A 95 19.00 -14.80 -10.36
C VAL A 95 19.36 -13.32 -10.20
N ILE A 96 18.36 -12.48 -9.93
CA ILE A 96 18.59 -11.06 -9.64
C ILE A 96 18.53 -10.89 -8.13
N SER A 97 19.66 -10.55 -7.52
CA SER A 97 19.72 -10.24 -6.10
C SER A 97 19.05 -8.90 -5.77
N THR A 98 18.81 -8.65 -4.48
CA THR A 98 18.31 -7.35 -4.02
C THR A 98 19.32 -6.21 -4.26
N THR A 99 20.61 -6.51 -4.31
CA THR A 99 21.62 -5.48 -4.61
C THR A 99 21.60 -5.12 -6.09
N GLU A 100 21.43 -6.11 -6.96
CA GLU A 100 21.35 -5.93 -8.41
C GLU A 100 20.06 -5.27 -8.88
N GLY A 101 18.94 -5.53 -8.20
CA GLY A 101 17.66 -4.90 -8.50
C GLY A 101 17.54 -3.45 -8.01
N ALA A 102 18.40 -3.01 -7.08
CA ALA A 102 18.30 -1.69 -6.45
C ALA A 102 18.24 -0.51 -7.45
N PRO A 103 18.99 -0.48 -8.57
CA PRO A 103 18.89 0.59 -9.57
C PRO A 103 17.54 0.67 -10.30
N PHE A 104 16.70 -0.37 -10.19
CA PHE A 104 15.40 -0.45 -10.85
C PHE A 104 14.26 -0.05 -9.91
N TYR A 105 14.18 -0.66 -8.73
CA TYR A 105 13.07 -0.40 -7.80
C TYR A 105 13.40 0.67 -6.74
N GLY A 106 14.67 0.88 -6.38
CA GLY A 106 15.10 1.93 -5.45
C GLY A 106 15.13 1.52 -3.96
N GLY A 107 15.26 2.51 -3.08
CA GLY A 107 15.30 2.29 -1.63
C GLY A 107 13.90 2.12 -1.04
N ILE A 108 13.80 1.56 0.16
CA ILE A 108 12.54 1.53 0.92
C ILE A 108 12.19 2.97 1.31
N GLY A 109 11.01 3.44 0.93
CA GLY A 109 10.42 4.68 1.42
C GLY A 109 9.51 4.42 2.61
N THR A 110 8.61 3.46 2.48
CA THR A 110 7.64 3.09 3.53
C THR A 110 7.45 1.59 3.63
N THR A 111 7.35 1.08 4.85
CA THR A 111 7.06 -0.31 5.19
C THR A 111 5.57 -0.52 5.45
N LEU A 112 4.99 -1.56 4.85
CA LEU A 112 3.61 -1.98 5.10
C LEU A 112 3.55 -2.92 6.31
N SER A 113 3.90 -2.40 7.47
CA SER A 113 3.83 -3.14 8.73
C SER A 113 2.38 -3.29 9.18
N THR A 114 2.01 -4.47 9.68
CA THR A 114 0.66 -4.75 10.21
C THR A 114 0.33 -3.90 11.42
N SER A 115 1.34 -3.36 12.12
CA SER A 115 1.20 -2.38 13.19
C SER A 115 2.51 -1.62 13.41
N GLY A 116 2.44 -0.47 14.09
CA GLY A 116 3.64 0.27 14.51
C GLY A 116 4.37 0.99 13.38
N ASP A 117 5.70 0.96 13.43
CA ASP A 117 6.59 1.72 12.57
C ASP A 117 6.43 1.38 11.08
N THR A 118 6.26 2.40 10.24
CA THR A 118 6.16 2.28 8.77
C THR A 118 7.40 2.87 8.08
N SER A 119 8.44 3.23 8.81
CA SER A 119 9.69 3.74 8.26
C SER A 119 10.52 2.63 7.59
N PRO A 120 11.58 2.98 6.85
CA PRO A 120 12.52 2.01 6.29
C PRO A 120 13.19 1.11 7.34
N ALA A 121 13.29 1.55 8.60
CA ALA A 121 13.91 0.77 9.68
C ALA A 121 13.11 -0.50 10.02
N ALA A 122 11.79 -0.48 9.78
CA ALA A 122 10.91 -1.64 9.96
C ALA A 122 10.96 -2.64 8.80
N GLY A 123 11.69 -2.34 7.71
CA GLY A 123 11.61 -3.11 6.45
C GLY A 123 12.15 -4.55 6.52
N THR A 124 12.68 -4.96 7.66
CA THR A 124 13.08 -6.35 7.91
C THR A 124 12.46 -6.91 9.20
N ASP A 125 11.50 -6.22 9.81
CA ASP A 125 10.84 -6.71 11.02
C ASP A 125 9.77 -7.74 10.67
N LEU A 126 10.15 -9.01 10.83
CA LEU A 126 9.28 -10.14 10.55
C LEU A 126 8.05 -10.20 11.46
N LYS A 127 8.08 -9.58 12.65
CA LYS A 127 6.97 -9.65 13.62
C LYS A 127 5.74 -8.87 13.18
N VAL A 128 5.93 -7.89 12.31
CA VAL A 128 4.89 -7.02 11.78
C VAL A 128 4.65 -7.25 10.29
N ALA A 129 5.14 -8.35 9.74
CA ALA A 129 4.86 -8.77 8.36
C ALA A 129 3.43 -9.31 8.19
N GLY A 130 2.95 -9.35 6.95
CA GLY A 130 1.83 -10.24 6.59
C GLY A 130 2.26 -11.70 6.76
N MET A 131 1.33 -12.58 7.11
CA MET A 131 1.65 -13.96 7.53
C MET A 131 0.90 -15.00 6.72
N GLY A 132 1.61 -16.07 6.33
CA GLY A 132 1.02 -17.27 5.74
C GLY A 132 0.73 -17.18 4.25
N ALA A 133 -0.04 -18.15 3.76
CA ALA A 133 -0.30 -18.36 2.33
C ALA A 133 -1.19 -17.27 1.70
N SER A 134 -1.94 -16.55 2.53
CA SER A 134 -2.84 -15.47 2.12
C SER A 134 -3.15 -14.57 3.29
N TYR A 135 -3.33 -13.28 3.01
CA TYR A 135 -3.78 -12.29 3.99
C TYR A 135 -4.41 -11.09 3.30
N THR A 136 -5.09 -10.28 4.11
CA THR A 136 -5.57 -8.95 3.73
C THR A 136 -4.86 -7.93 4.60
N TYR A 137 -4.24 -6.94 3.98
CA TYR A 137 -3.70 -5.77 4.65
C TYR A 137 -4.67 -4.59 4.46
N ASN A 138 -4.94 -3.85 5.52
CA ASN A 138 -5.68 -2.60 5.44
C ASN A 138 -5.20 -1.65 6.53
N ARG A 139 -4.47 -0.61 6.16
CA ARG A 139 -3.93 0.34 7.12
C ARG A 139 -3.79 1.73 6.52
N THR A 140 -4.08 2.73 7.36
CA THR A 140 -3.75 4.13 7.09
C THR A 140 -2.55 4.54 7.93
N PHE A 141 -1.61 5.24 7.33
CA PHE A 141 -0.43 5.79 8.00
C PHE A 141 0.02 7.09 7.32
N THR A 142 0.82 7.87 8.05
CA THR A 142 1.43 9.10 7.55
C THR A 142 2.66 8.76 6.72
N LEU A 143 2.74 9.29 5.51
CA LEU A 143 3.91 9.25 4.65
C LEU A 143 4.94 10.27 5.13
N ASP A 144 6.22 9.91 5.04
CA ASP A 144 7.28 10.90 5.22
C ASP A 144 7.42 11.77 3.97
N ALA A 145 8.05 12.94 4.08
CA ALA A 145 8.20 13.86 2.94
C ALA A 145 9.07 13.31 1.80
N LYS A 146 9.75 12.17 1.99
CA LYS A 146 10.56 11.51 0.96
C LYS A 146 9.74 10.48 0.17
N THR A 147 8.63 10.01 0.72
CA THR A 147 7.75 8.98 0.14
C THR A 147 6.49 9.60 -0.41
#